data_AF-A0A9D6JPY9-F1
#
_entry.id   AF-A0A9D6JPY9-F1
#
_cell.length_a   1.000
_cell.length_b   1.000
_cell.length_c   1.000
_cell.angle_alpha   90.00
_cell.angle_beta   90.00
_cell.angle_gamma   90.00
#
_symmetry.space_group_name_H-M   'P 1'
#
loop_
_entity.id
_entity.type
_entity.pdbx_description
1 polymer ?
#
loop_
_entity_poly.entity_id
_entity_poly.type
_entity_poly.pdbx_seq_one_letter_code
_entity_poly.pdbx_strand_id
1 'polypeptide(L)'
;MKKSLLSFITLMAVVISPALALQPVQDKLLAKRAATVDAYRNLAERIKGLQINANTYVRDFVAESDEINTELDTFIKGIRVVGEPRYFEDGSAEVTVEVTLSELVQQLQRIYTIYHHLFHDHVYSFDQMVTFNRLKVIRETGHGAPRENPGLVQGLAQANAAAPVPSAGIPGWENVMARGRMMAERAAKVDAYRNMAERIKGLQITANSYVRDFVAESDEISTRVDTFIKGMRTVGAYRYLPDGTCQVDVEVAIQEVVKELTTIRDWYIHHDPYYHWYHVDLKTTKFEDVVNFYPKKRIRVTGEGVPPEKYMASGSQPAAIGNPMPQAPEWVGQIITAKGTGIAPEGQTGTEAKLMAARAAEMDAKRNLAERVNGVRIDAQTTVKDLAVQNDSIHAEVQTFLAGAQVSEPHFLEDGSAEVEAQLPLNSLWERIKKYQM
;
A
#
# COMPACT_ATOMS: atom_id res chain seq x y z
N MET A 1 -39.48 37.08 66.59
CA MET A 1 -40.18 37.53 65.37
C MET A 1 -39.24 37.43 64.17
N LYS A 2 -39.82 37.21 63.00
CA LYS A 2 -39.20 36.73 61.74
C LYS A 2 -38.19 37.70 61.11
N LYS A 3 -37.09 37.10 60.61
CA LYS A 3 -36.29 37.34 59.39
C LYS A 3 -36.21 38.75 58.79
N SER A 4 -34.98 39.26 58.63
CA SER A 4 -34.57 40.07 57.46
C SER A 4 -33.33 39.43 56.82
N LEU A 5 -33.49 38.98 55.58
CA LEU A 5 -32.44 38.47 54.71
C LEU A 5 -31.64 39.67 54.16
N LEU A 6 -30.32 39.70 54.40
CA LEU A 6 -29.40 40.43 53.52
C LEU A 6 -29.03 39.52 52.35
N SER A 7 -29.57 39.81 51.17
CA SER A 7 -29.16 39.21 49.91
C SER A 7 -27.92 39.94 49.39
N PHE A 8 -26.76 39.29 49.47
CA PHE A 8 -25.55 39.70 48.76
C PHE A 8 -25.68 39.22 47.31
N ILE A 9 -25.94 40.14 46.38
CA ILE A 9 -25.85 39.86 44.94
C ILE A 9 -24.38 40.03 44.57
N THR A 10 -23.64 38.93 44.58
CA THR A 10 -22.30 38.85 43.98
C THR A 10 -22.47 38.71 42.47
N LEU A 11 -22.30 39.83 41.75
CA LEU A 11 -22.20 39.86 40.30
C LEU A 11 -20.88 39.20 39.87
N MET A 12 -20.88 37.89 39.61
CA MET A 12 -19.77 37.24 38.91
C MET A 12 -19.80 37.67 37.44
N ALA A 13 -19.02 38.69 37.10
CA ALA A 13 -18.65 38.96 35.73
C ALA A 13 -17.82 37.78 35.21
N VAL A 14 -18.42 36.91 34.41
CA VAL A 14 -17.70 35.90 33.64
C VAL A 14 -16.89 36.63 32.58
N VAL A 15 -15.61 36.87 32.86
CA VAL A 15 -14.64 37.30 31.86
C VAL A 15 -14.41 36.09 30.95
N ILE A 16 -15.14 36.03 29.84
CA ILE A 16 -14.84 35.08 28.76
C ILE A 16 -13.55 35.58 28.12
N SER A 17 -12.42 34.99 28.53
CA SER A 17 -11.11 35.29 27.95
C SER A 17 -11.13 35.10 26.43
N PRO A 18 -10.66 36.08 25.62
CA PRO A 18 -10.64 35.99 24.16
C PRO A 18 -9.73 34.89 23.60
N ALA A 19 -8.91 34.26 24.45
CA ALA A 19 -7.99 33.18 24.09
C ALA A 19 -8.69 31.91 23.56
N LEU A 20 -9.90 31.60 24.02
CA LEU A 20 -10.64 30.40 23.61
C LEU A 20 -11.21 30.49 22.18
N ALA A 21 -11.51 31.71 21.70
CA ALA A 21 -12.03 31.93 20.35
C ALA A 21 -10.92 31.95 19.27
N LEU A 22 -9.66 32.20 19.66
CA LEU A 22 -8.50 32.27 18.76
C LEU A 22 -7.90 30.90 18.41
N GLN A 23 -8.09 29.89 19.28
CA GLN A 23 -7.57 28.53 19.09
C GLN A 23 -8.03 27.86 17.78
N PRO A 24 -9.34 27.81 17.42
CA PRO A 24 -9.77 27.15 16.18
C PRO A 24 -9.25 27.85 14.92
N VAL A 25 -8.98 29.16 14.96
CA VAL A 25 -8.39 29.90 13.83
C VAL A 25 -6.90 29.60 13.70
N GLN A 26 -6.18 29.50 14.83
CA GLN A 26 -4.77 29.16 14.86
C GLN A 26 -4.52 27.71 14.42
N ASP A 27 -5.36 26.76 14.84
CA ASP A 27 -5.25 25.36 14.47
C ASP A 27 -5.52 25.14 12.98
N LYS A 28 -6.55 25.80 12.43
CA LYS A 28 -6.80 25.82 10.98
C LYS A 28 -5.63 26.41 10.19
N LEU A 29 -4.93 27.41 10.73
CA LEU A 29 -3.75 27.97 10.09
C LEU A 29 -2.56 27.00 10.13
N LEU A 30 -2.33 26.33 11.26
CA LEU A 30 -1.27 25.33 11.42
C LEU A 30 -1.50 24.10 10.55
N ALA A 31 -2.73 23.59 10.52
CA ALA A 31 -3.14 22.49 9.65
C ALA A 31 -2.93 22.84 8.18
N LYS A 32 -3.36 24.03 7.76
CA LYS A 32 -3.11 24.53 6.40
C LYS A 32 -1.62 24.56 6.07
N ARG A 33 -0.78 25.12 6.95
CA ARG A 33 0.67 25.17 6.73
C ARG A 33 1.29 23.78 6.62
N ALA A 34 0.90 22.85 7.48
CA ALA A 34 1.36 21.47 7.44
C ALA A 34 0.95 20.79 6.13
N ALA A 35 -0.30 20.97 5.71
CA ALA A 35 -0.84 20.42 4.46
C ALA A 35 -0.13 21.01 3.24
N THR A 36 0.18 22.31 3.26
CA THR A 36 0.96 22.98 2.19
C THR A 36 2.37 22.41 2.07
N VAL A 37 3.06 22.18 3.19
CA VAL A 37 4.41 21.58 3.18
C VAL A 37 4.37 20.13 2.65
N ASP A 38 3.37 19.35 3.07
CA ASP A 38 3.16 17.99 2.56
C ASP A 38 2.84 17.99 1.05
N ALA A 39 2.04 18.95 0.58
CA ALA A 39 1.69 19.10 -0.82
C ALA A 39 2.91 19.42 -1.69
N TYR A 40 3.77 20.34 -1.24
CA TYR A 40 5.04 20.64 -1.91
C TYR A 40 6.00 19.45 -1.91
N ARG A 41 6.05 18.66 -0.83
CA ARG A 41 6.83 17.43 -0.79
C ARG A 41 6.34 16.42 -1.83
N ASN A 42 5.03 16.17 -1.88
CA ASN A 42 4.43 15.26 -2.86
C ASN A 42 4.70 15.74 -4.29
N LEU A 43 4.61 17.06 -4.53
CA LEU A 43 4.91 17.67 -5.82
C LEU A 43 6.38 17.53 -6.22
N ALA A 44 7.31 17.73 -5.29
CA ALA A 44 8.74 17.56 -5.54
C ALA A 44 9.09 16.12 -5.95
N GLU A 45 8.58 15.14 -5.19
CA GLU A 45 8.73 13.73 -5.53
C GLU A 45 8.14 13.42 -6.92
N ARG A 46 6.96 13.99 -7.22
CA ARG A 46 6.33 13.78 -8.51
C ARG A 46 7.15 14.36 -9.66
N ILE A 47 7.71 15.55 -9.48
CA ILE A 47 8.56 16.21 -10.47
C ILE A 47 9.85 15.43 -10.69
N LYS A 48 10.50 14.97 -9.61
CA LYS A 48 11.72 14.17 -9.66
C LYS A 48 11.56 12.86 -10.44
N GLY A 49 10.36 12.27 -10.42
CA GLY A 49 10.03 11.08 -11.20
C GLY A 49 9.71 11.31 -12.69
N LEU A 50 9.71 12.55 -13.20
CA LEU A 50 9.42 12.81 -14.62
C LEU A 50 10.63 12.50 -15.50
N GLN A 51 10.35 11.99 -16.70
CA GLN A 51 11.39 11.66 -17.68
C GLN A 51 11.80 12.89 -18.48
N ILE A 52 13.10 13.14 -18.57
CA ILE A 52 13.68 14.13 -19.47
C ILE A 52 13.75 13.56 -20.89
N ASN A 53 14.29 12.35 -21.02
CA ASN A 53 14.45 11.63 -22.28
C ASN A 53 14.32 10.10 -22.08
N ALA A 54 14.83 9.31 -23.03
CA ALA A 54 14.78 7.85 -22.96
C ALA A 54 15.46 7.26 -21.72
N ASN A 55 16.55 7.86 -21.22
CA ASN A 55 17.41 7.24 -20.19
C ASN A 55 17.62 8.14 -18.96
N THR A 56 16.98 9.31 -18.91
CA THR A 56 17.26 10.33 -17.88
C THR A 56 15.97 10.88 -17.28
N TYR A 57 15.99 11.08 -15.96
CA TYR A 57 14.90 11.63 -15.16
C TYR A 57 15.28 12.98 -14.55
N VAL A 58 14.28 13.74 -14.08
CA VAL A 58 14.51 14.99 -13.36
C VAL A 58 15.31 14.77 -12.07
N ARG A 59 15.11 13.64 -11.37
CA ARG A 59 15.92 13.26 -10.20
C ARG A 59 17.42 13.15 -10.53
N ASP A 60 17.76 12.68 -11.72
CA ASP A 60 19.16 12.50 -12.13
C ASP A 60 19.78 13.88 -12.36
N PHE A 61 19.07 14.75 -13.10
CA PHE A 61 19.49 16.13 -13.34
C PHE A 61 19.74 16.92 -12.05
N VAL A 62 18.88 16.80 -11.04
CA VAL A 62 19.04 17.54 -9.77
C VAL A 62 20.02 16.89 -8.80
N ALA A 63 20.39 15.63 -8.99
CA ALA A 63 21.41 14.96 -8.18
C ALA A 63 22.84 15.43 -8.53
N GLU A 64 23.01 16.10 -9.66
CA GLU A 64 24.30 16.58 -10.17
C GLU A 64 24.86 17.75 -9.34
N SER A 65 24.01 18.53 -8.66
CA SER A 65 24.42 19.64 -7.80
C SER A 65 23.36 20.01 -6.78
N ASP A 66 23.80 20.27 -5.55
CA ASP A 66 22.96 20.74 -4.45
C ASP A 66 22.32 22.09 -4.75
N GLU A 67 23.00 22.97 -5.50
CA GLU A 67 22.48 24.24 -5.98
C GLU A 67 21.31 24.04 -6.95
N ILE A 68 21.42 23.09 -7.88
CA ILE A 68 20.35 22.74 -8.83
C ILE A 68 19.12 22.20 -8.07
N ASN A 69 19.34 21.28 -7.13
CA ASN A 69 18.26 20.75 -6.30
C ASN A 69 17.60 21.85 -5.45
N THR A 70 18.38 22.79 -4.91
CA THR A 70 17.87 23.93 -4.12
C THR A 70 17.04 24.88 -4.97
N GLU A 71 17.44 25.16 -6.21
CA GLU A 71 16.65 26.00 -7.11
C GLU A 71 15.34 25.34 -7.54
N LEU A 72 15.36 24.03 -7.80
CA LEU A 72 14.12 23.29 -8.06
C LEU A 72 13.18 23.35 -6.85
N ASP A 73 13.68 23.12 -5.64
CA ASP A 73 12.89 23.19 -4.41
C ASP A 73 12.32 24.60 -4.17
N THR A 74 13.08 25.64 -4.52
CA THR A 74 12.64 27.04 -4.41
C THR A 74 11.53 27.34 -5.39
N PHE A 75 11.66 26.88 -6.64
CA PHE A 75 10.57 26.95 -7.62
C PHE A 75 9.31 26.25 -7.10
N ILE A 76 9.44 25.03 -6.57
CA ILE A 76 8.30 24.24 -6.09
C ILE A 76 7.56 24.95 -4.95
N LYS A 77 8.28 25.52 -4.00
CA LYS A 77 7.69 26.30 -2.89
C LYS A 77 7.00 27.58 -3.35
N GLY A 78 7.34 28.10 -4.54
CA GLY A 78 6.70 29.24 -5.19
C GLY A 78 5.41 28.91 -5.94
N ILE A 79 5.08 27.62 -6.10
CA ILE A 79 3.88 27.18 -6.81
C ILE A 79 2.64 27.53 -6.00
N ARG A 80 1.64 28.08 -6.70
CA ARG A 80 0.38 28.52 -6.08
C ARG A 80 -0.47 27.31 -5.71
N VAL A 81 -1.07 27.38 -4.53
CA VAL A 81 -2.17 26.51 -4.13
C VAL A 81 -3.36 26.77 -5.04
N VAL A 82 -4.00 25.70 -5.51
CA VAL A 82 -5.22 25.78 -6.32
C VAL A 82 -6.42 25.47 -5.45
N GLY A 83 -7.44 26.34 -5.54
CA GLY A 83 -8.65 26.24 -4.76
C GLY A 83 -8.48 26.69 -3.30
N GLU A 84 -9.57 26.59 -2.54
CA GLU A 84 -9.54 26.82 -1.10
C GLU A 84 -9.09 25.55 -0.37
N PRO A 85 -8.31 25.67 0.72
CA PRO A 85 -7.98 24.52 1.56
C PRO A 85 -9.26 23.85 2.05
N ARG A 86 -9.35 22.53 1.88
CA ARG A 86 -10.48 21.77 2.41
C ARG A 86 -10.20 21.46 3.87
N TYR A 87 -11.03 22.02 4.74
CA TYR A 87 -10.96 21.73 6.17
C TYR A 87 -11.91 20.60 6.53
N PHE A 88 -11.44 19.73 7.40
CA PHE A 88 -12.25 18.67 8.00
C PHE A 88 -12.72 19.09 9.39
N GLU A 89 -13.77 18.42 9.89
CA GLU A 89 -14.32 18.68 11.22
C GLU A 89 -13.33 18.35 12.34
N ASP A 90 -12.36 17.47 12.08
CA ASP A 90 -11.25 17.15 13.00
C ASP A 90 -10.12 18.18 13.05
N GLY A 91 -10.29 19.32 12.38
CA GLY A 91 -9.29 20.39 12.32
C GLY A 91 -8.13 20.13 11.37
N SER A 92 -8.11 19.00 10.64
CA SER A 92 -7.15 18.77 9.57
C SER A 92 -7.48 19.56 8.30
N ALA A 93 -6.49 19.71 7.43
CA ALA A 93 -6.62 20.41 6.17
C ALA A 93 -6.00 19.61 5.02
N GLU A 94 -6.64 19.71 3.86
CA GLU A 94 -6.16 19.28 2.55
C GLU A 94 -5.82 20.52 1.72
N VAL A 95 -4.65 20.50 1.08
CA VAL A 95 -4.18 21.58 0.20
C VAL A 95 -3.69 20.97 -1.10
N THR A 96 -4.19 21.47 -2.23
CA THR A 96 -3.79 21.02 -3.57
C THR A 96 -2.89 22.06 -4.23
N VAL A 97 -1.79 21.61 -4.82
CA VAL A 97 -0.85 22.43 -5.62
C VAL A 97 -0.79 21.90 -7.03
N GLU A 98 -0.61 22.80 -8.00
CA GLU A 98 -0.56 22.45 -9.41
C GLU A 98 0.50 23.23 -10.16
N VAL A 99 1.17 22.54 -11.08
CA VAL A 99 2.07 23.15 -12.05
C VAL A 99 1.89 22.48 -13.39
N THR A 100 1.98 23.26 -14.46
CA THR A 100 1.92 22.70 -15.81
C THR A 100 3.26 22.09 -16.19
N LEU A 101 3.25 21.05 -17.03
CA LEU A 101 4.49 20.47 -17.55
C LEU A 101 5.31 21.52 -18.32
N SER A 102 4.64 22.46 -19.01
CA SER A 102 5.30 23.54 -19.73
C SER A 102 6.04 24.50 -18.81
N GLU A 103 5.43 24.92 -17.69
CA GLU A 103 6.10 25.79 -16.71
C GLU A 103 7.31 25.08 -16.11
N LEU A 104 7.18 23.80 -15.76
CA LEU A 104 8.29 23.01 -15.25
C LEU A 104 9.44 22.91 -16.26
N VAL A 105 9.15 22.59 -17.52
CA VAL A 105 10.16 22.51 -18.60
C VAL A 105 10.92 23.83 -18.73
N GLN A 106 10.22 24.97 -18.73
CA GLN A 106 10.86 26.28 -18.78
C GLN A 106 11.76 26.55 -17.58
N GLN A 107 11.36 26.14 -16.37
CA GLN A 107 12.22 26.30 -15.19
C GLN A 107 13.44 25.39 -15.23
N LEU A 108 13.28 24.12 -15.63
CA LEU A 108 14.42 23.21 -15.76
C LEU A 108 15.41 23.70 -16.82
N GLN A 109 14.93 24.20 -17.95
CA GLN A 109 15.76 24.86 -18.97
C GLN A 109 16.50 26.08 -18.41
N ARG A 110 15.81 26.91 -17.60
CA ARG A 110 16.43 28.07 -16.94
C ARG A 110 17.53 27.65 -15.96
N ILE A 111 17.25 26.67 -15.09
CA ILE A 111 18.22 26.14 -14.12
C ILE A 111 19.43 25.58 -14.89
N TYR A 112 19.20 24.75 -15.91
CA TYR A 112 20.29 24.23 -16.73
C TYR A 112 21.09 25.33 -17.40
N THR A 113 20.46 26.38 -17.95
CA THR A 113 21.18 27.50 -18.58
C THR A 113 22.12 28.20 -17.60
N ILE A 114 21.71 28.36 -16.33
CA ILE A 114 22.53 28.98 -15.28
C ILE A 114 23.70 28.06 -14.91
N TYR A 115 23.43 26.78 -14.71
CA TYR A 115 24.37 25.81 -14.16
C TYR A 115 25.05 24.92 -15.21
N HIS A 116 24.88 25.18 -16.51
CA HIS A 116 25.42 24.33 -17.59
C HIS A 116 26.94 24.14 -17.49
N HIS A 117 27.64 25.12 -16.90
CA HIS A 117 29.08 25.10 -16.67
C HIS A 117 29.53 24.04 -15.64
N LEU A 118 28.62 23.50 -14.82
CA LEU A 118 28.90 22.40 -13.91
C LEU A 118 28.97 21.04 -14.64
N PHE A 119 28.48 20.97 -15.88
CA PHE A 119 28.41 19.75 -16.66
C PHE A 119 29.53 19.71 -17.70
N HIS A 120 30.36 18.67 -17.64
CA HIS A 120 31.51 18.52 -18.55
C HIS A 120 31.16 17.64 -19.77
N ASP A 121 30.43 16.54 -19.54
CA ASP A 121 30.17 15.52 -20.57
C ASP A 121 28.68 15.28 -20.87
N HIS A 122 27.77 15.94 -20.14
CA HIS A 122 26.33 15.71 -20.22
C HIS A 122 25.56 16.96 -20.67
N VAL A 123 24.82 16.83 -21.78
CA VAL A 123 23.94 17.87 -22.30
C VAL A 123 22.49 17.50 -22.05
N TYR A 124 21.79 18.31 -21.27
CA TYR A 124 20.38 18.12 -20.97
C TYR A 124 19.52 18.91 -21.97
N SER A 125 18.58 18.23 -22.65
CA SER A 125 17.48 18.85 -23.39
C SER A 125 16.16 18.42 -22.77
N PHE A 126 15.32 19.39 -22.44
CA PHE A 126 14.02 19.18 -21.81
C PHE A 126 12.87 19.18 -22.82
N ASP A 127 13.15 19.38 -24.11
CA ASP A 127 12.11 19.47 -25.16
C ASP A 127 11.36 18.15 -25.34
N GLN A 128 12.02 17.03 -25.04
CA GLN A 128 11.42 15.70 -25.15
C GLN A 128 10.50 15.35 -23.98
N MET A 129 10.50 16.14 -22.90
CA MET A 129 9.66 15.88 -21.72
C MET A 129 8.17 15.82 -22.07
N VAL A 130 7.71 16.65 -23.00
CA VAL A 130 6.30 16.64 -23.44
C VAL A 130 5.90 15.38 -24.19
N THR A 131 6.87 14.67 -24.76
CA THR A 131 6.67 13.40 -25.48
C THR A 131 6.68 12.22 -24.53
N PHE A 132 7.61 12.21 -23.56
CA PHE A 132 7.75 11.11 -22.61
C PHE A 132 6.73 11.16 -21.46
N ASN A 133 6.26 12.35 -21.09
CA ASN A 133 5.31 12.51 -19.99
C ASN A 133 3.92 12.87 -20.51
N ARG A 134 2.93 12.02 -20.26
CA ARG A 134 1.54 12.22 -20.73
C ARG A 134 0.76 13.30 -19.94
N LEU A 135 1.33 13.82 -18.86
CA LEU A 135 0.66 14.77 -17.98
C LEU A 135 0.87 16.20 -18.46
N LYS A 136 -0.21 16.93 -18.74
CA LYS A 136 -0.15 18.38 -19.00
C LYS A 136 -0.08 19.20 -17.73
N VAL A 137 -0.73 18.71 -16.66
CA VAL A 137 -0.78 19.32 -15.35
C VAL A 137 -0.35 18.29 -14.32
N ILE A 138 0.56 18.71 -13.44
CA ILE A 138 1.04 17.94 -12.30
C ILE A 138 0.32 18.51 -11.09
N ARG A 139 -0.71 17.79 -10.65
CA ARG A 139 -1.51 18.10 -9.46
C ARG A 139 -1.13 17.14 -8.35
N GLU A 140 -0.88 17.69 -7.16
CA GLU A 140 -0.65 16.91 -5.93
C GLU A 140 -1.40 17.54 -4.76
N THR A 141 -1.89 16.68 -3.85
CA THR A 141 -2.60 17.09 -2.64
C THR A 141 -1.77 16.68 -1.42
N GLY A 142 -1.62 17.61 -0.47
CA GLY A 142 -1.00 17.37 0.83
C GLY A 142 -2.00 17.44 1.97
N HIS A 143 -1.68 16.75 3.06
CA HIS A 143 -2.54 16.62 4.24
C HIS A 143 -1.81 17.13 5.48
N GLY A 144 -2.52 17.85 6.35
CA GLY A 144 -1.94 18.47 7.53
C GLY A 144 -2.87 18.48 8.72
N ALA A 145 -2.34 18.18 9.90
CA ALA A 145 -3.06 18.28 11.18
C ALA A 145 -2.37 19.30 12.11
N PRO A 146 -3.11 19.92 13.03
CA PRO A 146 -2.53 20.71 14.11
C PRO A 146 -1.58 19.82 14.95
N ARG A 147 -0.42 20.36 15.35
CA ARG A 147 0.46 19.67 16.30
C ARG A 147 -0.05 19.90 17.72
N GLU A 148 -0.30 18.83 18.46
CA GLU A 148 -0.49 18.93 19.92
C GLU A 148 0.81 19.45 20.55
N ASN A 149 0.70 20.45 21.41
CA ASN A 149 1.85 21.13 22.01
C ASN A 149 2.16 20.50 23.39
N PRO A 150 3.22 19.68 23.54
CA PRO A 150 3.45 18.92 24.78
C PRO A 150 3.79 19.81 25.99
N GLY A 151 4.34 21.00 25.75
CA GLY A 151 4.72 21.95 26.80
C GLY A 151 3.57 22.75 27.43
N LEU A 152 2.39 22.75 26.82
CA LEU A 152 1.18 23.40 27.38
C LEU A 152 0.37 22.47 28.30
N VAL A 153 0.66 21.17 28.28
CA VAL A 153 -0.05 20.14 29.07
C VAL A 153 0.19 20.32 30.57
N GLN A 154 1.30 20.92 30.99
CA GLN A 154 1.63 21.05 32.42
C GLN A 154 1.04 22.30 33.10
N GLY A 155 0.59 23.30 32.33
CA GLY A 155 0.11 24.59 32.87
C GLY A 155 -1.38 24.90 32.68
N LEU A 156 -2.07 24.22 31.75
CA LEU A 156 -3.49 24.47 31.44
C LEU A 156 -4.39 23.25 31.65
N ALA A 157 -3.88 22.18 32.29
CA ALA A 157 -4.63 20.96 32.60
C ALA A 157 -5.88 21.15 33.48
N GLN A 158 -6.25 22.38 33.86
CA GLN A 158 -7.48 22.67 34.60
C GLN A 158 -8.46 23.60 33.87
N ALA A 159 -8.19 24.05 32.64
CA ALA A 159 -9.18 24.82 31.89
C ALA A 159 -9.03 24.64 30.38
N ASN A 160 -9.84 23.75 29.81
CA ASN A 160 -10.20 23.68 28.39
C ASN A 160 -9.05 23.48 27.40
N ALA A 161 -8.33 22.35 27.48
CA ALA A 161 -7.79 21.76 26.27
C ALA A 161 -8.97 21.14 25.51
N ALA A 162 -9.36 21.74 24.38
CA ALA A 162 -10.32 21.10 23.48
C ALA A 162 -9.73 19.73 23.09
N ALA A 163 -10.42 18.65 23.45
CA ALA A 163 -10.01 17.29 23.11
C ALA A 163 -9.78 17.20 21.58
N PRO A 164 -8.79 16.42 21.11
CA PRO A 164 -8.59 16.20 19.69
C PRO A 164 -9.92 15.77 19.07
N VAL A 165 -10.41 16.58 18.13
CA VAL A 165 -11.73 16.37 17.56
C VAL A 165 -11.64 15.12 16.68
N PRO A 166 -12.50 14.10 16.91
CA PRO A 166 -12.54 12.93 16.04
C PRO A 166 -12.90 13.31 14.60
N SER A 167 -12.59 12.45 13.63
CA SER A 167 -12.99 12.64 12.23
C SER A 167 -14.49 12.47 12.04
N ALA A 168 -15.22 13.51 12.43
CA ALA A 168 -16.64 13.62 12.19
C ALA A 168 -16.90 13.80 10.68
N GLY A 169 -17.85 13.01 10.15
CA GLY A 169 -18.30 13.05 8.75
C GLY A 169 -17.80 11.93 7.84
N ILE A 170 -16.88 11.05 8.29
CA ILE A 170 -16.50 9.83 7.56
C ILE A 170 -17.12 8.62 8.25
N PRO A 171 -18.03 7.88 7.59
CA PRO A 171 -18.67 6.69 8.18
C PRO A 171 -17.63 5.67 8.66
N GLY A 172 -17.71 5.22 9.91
CA GLY A 172 -16.79 4.25 10.53
C GLY A 172 -15.50 4.84 11.09
N TRP A 173 -15.28 6.14 10.90
CA TRP A 173 -14.10 6.87 11.37
C TRP A 173 -14.44 7.93 12.41
N GLU A 174 -15.64 7.89 12.97
CA GLU A 174 -16.16 8.89 13.91
C GLU A 174 -15.33 8.98 15.20
N ASN A 175 -14.51 7.97 15.50
CA ASN A 175 -13.67 7.89 16.70
C ASN A 175 -12.17 8.02 16.41
N VAL A 176 -11.78 8.21 15.15
CA VAL A 176 -10.38 8.28 14.73
C VAL A 176 -9.93 9.75 14.71
N MET A 177 -8.81 10.06 15.35
CA MET A 177 -8.25 11.40 15.31
C MET A 177 -7.64 11.69 13.93
N ALA A 178 -7.54 12.98 13.55
CA ALA A 178 -6.88 13.43 12.32
C ALA A 178 -5.54 12.74 12.03
N ARG A 179 -4.71 12.62 13.07
CA ARG A 179 -3.39 11.98 12.99
C ARG A 179 -3.48 10.47 12.77
N GLY A 180 -4.51 9.83 13.31
CA GLY A 180 -4.82 8.41 13.07
C GLY A 180 -5.16 8.17 11.62
N ARG A 181 -6.01 9.02 11.04
CA ARG A 181 -6.37 9.00 9.61
C ARG A 181 -5.15 9.10 8.70
N MET A 182 -4.30 10.09 8.92
CA MET A 182 -3.05 10.23 8.13
C MET A 182 -2.10 9.05 8.29
N MET A 183 -2.05 8.43 9.47
CA MET A 183 -1.23 7.24 9.68
C MET A 183 -1.80 6.02 8.96
N ALA A 184 -3.13 5.90 8.88
CA ALA A 184 -3.79 4.87 8.10
C ALA A 184 -3.56 5.05 6.59
N GLU A 185 -3.68 6.27 6.07
CA GLU A 185 -3.34 6.59 4.68
C GLU A 185 -1.89 6.22 4.34
N ARG A 186 -0.95 6.56 5.24
CA ARG A 186 0.47 6.19 5.09
C ARG A 186 0.67 4.68 5.12
N ALA A 187 0.00 3.98 6.04
CA ALA A 187 0.05 2.52 6.12
C ALA A 187 -0.49 1.88 4.83
N ALA A 188 -1.63 2.36 4.33
CA ALA A 188 -2.23 1.91 3.08
C ALA A 188 -1.31 2.11 1.88
N LYS A 189 -0.62 3.26 1.83
CA LYS A 189 0.36 3.55 0.78
C LYS A 189 1.57 2.63 0.85
N VAL A 190 2.11 2.35 2.04
CA VAL A 190 3.23 1.42 2.23
C VAL A 190 2.82 -0.01 1.85
N ASP A 191 1.63 -0.44 2.24
CA ASP A 191 1.08 -1.74 1.88
C ASP A 191 0.87 -1.86 0.36
N ALA A 192 0.35 -0.80 -0.29
CA ALA A 192 0.20 -0.77 -1.74
C ALA A 192 1.54 -0.93 -2.46
N TYR A 193 2.60 -0.29 -1.96
CA TYR A 193 3.95 -0.45 -2.49
C TYR A 193 4.52 -1.85 -2.28
N ARG A 194 4.23 -2.49 -1.15
CA ARG A 194 4.58 -3.89 -0.92
C ARG A 194 3.87 -4.81 -1.91
N ASN A 195 2.56 -4.64 -2.10
CA ASN A 195 1.78 -5.42 -3.04
C ASN A 195 2.25 -5.20 -4.49
N MET A 196 2.63 -3.97 -4.83
CA MET A 196 3.22 -3.65 -6.14
C MET A 196 4.57 -4.32 -6.33
N ALA A 197 5.42 -4.32 -5.30
CA ALA A 197 6.72 -4.96 -5.33
C ALA A 197 6.60 -6.46 -5.61
N GLU A 198 5.73 -7.16 -4.88
CA GLU A 198 5.45 -8.58 -5.10
C GLU A 198 4.94 -8.83 -6.52
N ARG A 199 4.05 -7.95 -7.01
CA ARG A 199 3.49 -8.09 -8.36
C ARG A 199 4.53 -7.90 -9.46
N ILE A 200 5.43 -6.94 -9.29
CA ILE A 200 6.53 -6.70 -10.24
C ILE A 200 7.56 -7.82 -10.17
N LYS A 201 7.95 -8.26 -8.97
CA LYS A 201 8.86 -9.39 -8.73
C LYS A 201 8.34 -10.70 -9.34
N GLY A 202 7.01 -10.88 -9.37
CA GLY A 202 6.35 -12.01 -10.02
C GLY A 202 6.22 -11.93 -11.54
N LEU A 203 6.63 -10.84 -12.20
CA LEU A 203 6.60 -10.76 -13.66
C LEU A 203 7.63 -11.71 -14.27
N GLN A 204 7.20 -12.44 -15.28
CA GLN A 204 8.02 -13.38 -16.01
C GLN A 204 8.80 -12.66 -17.12
N ILE A 205 10.10 -12.92 -17.22
CA ILE A 205 10.99 -12.35 -18.25
C ILE A 205 11.24 -13.36 -19.36
N THR A 206 11.52 -14.61 -19.02
CA THR A 206 11.67 -15.73 -19.96
C THR A 206 10.86 -16.94 -19.49
N ALA A 207 10.86 -18.04 -20.25
CA ALA A 207 10.17 -19.27 -19.86
C ALA A 207 10.52 -19.76 -18.44
N ASN A 208 11.73 -19.50 -17.96
CA ASN A 208 12.24 -20.00 -16.68
C ASN A 208 12.73 -18.91 -15.71
N SER A 209 12.61 -17.63 -16.06
CA SER A 209 13.11 -16.53 -15.21
C SER A 209 12.06 -15.44 -14.97
N TYR A 210 12.16 -14.82 -13.81
CA TYR A 210 11.26 -13.80 -13.28
C TYR A 210 12.05 -12.56 -12.84
N VAL A 211 11.41 -11.41 -12.69
CA VAL A 211 12.14 -10.21 -12.23
C VAL A 211 12.61 -10.30 -10.77
N ARG A 212 12.02 -11.18 -9.95
CA ARG A 212 12.61 -11.52 -8.65
C ARG A 212 14.03 -12.13 -8.78
N ASP A 213 14.28 -12.90 -9.84
CA ASP A 213 15.57 -13.54 -10.06
C ASP A 213 16.59 -12.46 -10.46
N PHE A 214 16.19 -11.54 -11.34
CA PHE A 214 16.96 -10.33 -11.68
C PHE A 214 17.27 -9.47 -10.45
N VAL A 215 16.29 -9.23 -9.59
CA VAL A 215 16.45 -8.44 -8.36
C VAL A 215 17.41 -9.10 -7.38
N ALA A 216 17.47 -10.43 -7.35
CA ALA A 216 18.34 -11.19 -6.47
C ALA A 216 19.83 -11.19 -6.89
N GLU A 217 20.14 -10.73 -8.11
CA GLU A 217 21.52 -10.66 -8.61
C GLU A 217 22.38 -9.65 -7.83
N SER A 218 21.78 -8.58 -7.28
CA SER A 218 22.52 -7.56 -6.55
C SER A 218 21.64 -6.73 -5.61
N ASP A 219 22.17 -6.41 -4.43
CA ASP A 219 21.54 -5.48 -3.48
C ASP A 219 21.32 -4.08 -4.10
N GLU A 220 22.20 -3.66 -5.02
CA GLU A 220 22.08 -2.37 -5.73
C GLU A 220 20.91 -2.40 -6.72
N ILE A 221 20.71 -3.51 -7.43
CA ILE A 221 19.55 -3.72 -8.31
C ILE A 221 18.27 -3.71 -7.46
N SER A 222 18.26 -4.45 -6.36
CA SER A 222 17.14 -4.49 -5.42
C SER A 222 16.77 -3.11 -4.91
N THR A 223 17.77 -2.33 -4.49
CA THR A 223 17.59 -0.96 -3.99
C THR A 223 17.00 -0.04 -5.06
N ARG A 224 17.45 -0.14 -6.30
CA ARG A 224 16.93 0.67 -7.42
C ARG A 224 15.50 0.29 -7.79
N VAL A 225 15.18 -1.00 -7.82
CA VAL A 225 13.81 -1.49 -8.06
C VAL A 225 12.87 -1.03 -6.95
N ASP A 226 13.26 -1.16 -5.69
CA ASP A 226 12.48 -0.67 -4.56
C ASP A 226 12.28 0.85 -4.60
N THR A 227 13.30 1.60 -5.04
CA THR A 227 13.22 3.06 -5.22
C THR A 227 12.23 3.42 -6.32
N PHE A 228 12.25 2.70 -7.45
CA PHE A 228 11.28 2.86 -8.52
C PHE A 228 9.85 2.60 -8.03
N ILE A 229 9.62 1.51 -7.28
CA ILE A 229 8.30 1.16 -6.73
C ILE A 229 7.79 2.21 -5.75
N LYS A 230 8.63 2.69 -4.84
CA LYS A 230 8.28 3.74 -3.87
C LYS A 230 7.96 5.09 -4.55
N GLY A 231 8.49 5.32 -5.75
CA GLY A 231 8.18 6.47 -6.59
C GLY A 231 6.85 6.37 -7.35
N MET A 232 6.16 5.23 -7.30
CA MET A 232 4.91 5.04 -8.02
C MET A 232 3.76 5.85 -7.39
N ARG A 233 2.84 6.28 -8.26
CA ARG A 233 1.70 7.10 -7.86
C ARG A 233 0.52 6.27 -7.41
N THR A 234 -0.18 6.81 -6.42
CA THR A 234 -1.52 6.37 -6.09
C THR A 234 -2.53 6.87 -7.14
N VAL A 235 -3.57 6.09 -7.37
CA VAL A 235 -4.66 6.39 -8.30
C VAL A 235 -5.91 6.70 -7.51
N GLY A 236 -6.45 7.91 -7.71
CA GLY A 236 -7.66 8.37 -7.05
C GLY A 236 -7.44 8.85 -5.61
N ALA A 237 -8.54 9.14 -4.93
CA ALA A 237 -8.55 9.52 -3.53
C ALA A 237 -8.50 8.26 -2.63
N TYR A 238 -8.01 8.42 -1.41
CA TYR A 238 -8.12 7.39 -0.38
C TYR A 238 -9.58 7.04 -0.13
N ARG A 239 -9.86 5.74 -0.04
CA ARG A 239 -11.18 5.21 0.28
C ARG A 239 -11.21 4.82 1.74
N TYR A 240 -12.05 5.51 2.51
CA TYR A 240 -12.28 5.20 3.92
C TYR A 240 -13.47 4.24 4.01
N LEU A 241 -13.20 3.03 4.44
CA LEU A 241 -14.21 2.01 4.61
C LEU A 241 -14.82 2.11 6.03
N PRO A 242 -16.11 1.75 6.19
CA PRO A 242 -16.80 1.83 7.50
C PRO A 242 -16.23 0.91 8.59
N ASP A 243 -15.39 -0.05 8.22
CA ASP A 243 -14.68 -0.99 9.09
C ASP A 243 -13.45 -0.36 9.78
N GLY A 244 -13.09 0.88 9.43
CA GLY A 244 -11.90 1.57 9.92
C GLY A 244 -10.65 1.32 9.06
N THR A 245 -10.79 0.72 7.88
CA THR A 245 -9.70 0.50 6.93
C THR A 245 -9.64 1.62 5.89
N CYS A 246 -8.43 2.10 5.62
CA CYS A 246 -8.15 3.04 4.55
C CYS A 246 -7.53 2.28 3.37
N GLN A 247 -8.08 2.45 2.18
CA GLN A 247 -7.58 1.84 0.95
C GLN A 247 -7.04 2.87 -0.02
N VAL A 248 -6.00 2.49 -0.76
CA VAL A 248 -5.48 3.26 -1.88
C VAL A 248 -5.01 2.33 -2.99
N ASP A 249 -5.23 2.73 -4.24
CA ASP A 249 -4.71 1.97 -5.38
C ASP A 249 -3.41 2.59 -5.88
N VAL A 250 -2.47 1.77 -6.32
CA VAL A 250 -1.27 2.19 -7.05
C VAL A 250 -1.31 1.51 -8.42
N GLU A 251 -1.01 2.26 -9.47
CA GLU A 251 -1.03 1.76 -10.84
C GLU A 251 0.23 2.16 -11.61
N VAL A 252 0.77 1.22 -12.37
CA VAL A 252 1.93 1.43 -13.25
C VAL A 252 1.70 0.76 -14.60
N ALA A 253 2.18 1.40 -15.68
CA ALA A 253 2.12 0.79 -17.00
C ALA A 253 3.22 -0.27 -17.15
N ILE A 254 2.93 -1.39 -17.82
CA ILE A 254 3.92 -2.46 -18.02
C ILE A 254 5.16 -1.95 -18.77
N GLN A 255 4.97 -1.03 -19.70
CA GLN A 255 6.04 -0.39 -20.47
C GLN A 255 6.97 0.47 -19.58
N GLU A 256 6.43 1.10 -18.53
CA GLU A 256 7.23 1.87 -17.57
C GLU A 256 8.10 0.93 -16.72
N VAL A 257 7.54 -0.21 -16.29
CA VAL A 257 8.29 -1.24 -15.56
C VAL A 257 9.41 -1.81 -16.43
N VAL A 258 9.11 -2.20 -17.67
CA VAL A 258 10.11 -2.73 -18.62
C VAL A 258 11.24 -1.73 -18.84
N LYS A 259 10.89 -0.46 -19.09
CA LYS A 259 11.88 0.61 -19.29
C LYS A 259 12.79 0.77 -18.08
N GLU A 260 12.25 0.78 -16.87
CA GLU A 260 13.05 0.94 -15.66
C GLU A 260 13.92 -0.27 -15.36
N LEU A 261 13.43 -1.50 -15.58
CA LEU A 261 14.26 -2.70 -15.44
C LEU A 261 15.43 -2.70 -16.44
N THR A 262 15.18 -2.31 -17.69
CA THR A 262 16.22 -2.11 -18.71
C THR A 262 17.24 -1.06 -18.28
N THR A 263 16.77 0.09 -17.75
CA THR A 263 17.65 1.17 -17.26
C THR A 263 18.53 0.70 -16.10
N ILE A 264 17.97 -0.04 -15.14
CA ILE A 264 18.70 -0.58 -13.98
C ILE A 264 19.75 -1.60 -14.44
N ARG A 265 19.37 -2.52 -15.34
CA ARG A 265 20.30 -3.49 -15.94
C ARG A 265 21.45 -2.78 -16.64
N ASP A 266 21.17 -1.84 -17.53
CA ASP A 266 22.19 -1.15 -18.31
C ASP A 266 23.13 -0.37 -17.39
N TRP A 267 22.59 0.32 -16.38
CA TRP A 267 23.41 0.98 -15.37
C TRP A 267 24.33 0.00 -14.64
N TYR A 268 23.80 -1.15 -14.18
CA TYR A 268 24.55 -2.17 -13.46
C TYR A 268 25.70 -2.75 -14.29
N ILE A 269 25.43 -3.07 -15.57
CA ILE A 269 26.42 -3.59 -16.53
C ILE A 269 27.64 -2.66 -16.67
N HIS A 270 27.43 -1.34 -16.62
CA HIS A 270 28.48 -0.35 -16.84
C HIS A 270 29.21 0.06 -15.56
N HIS A 271 28.59 -0.07 -14.39
CA HIS A 271 29.14 0.44 -13.12
C HIS A 271 29.78 -0.64 -12.24
N ASP A 272 29.47 -1.92 -12.45
CA ASP A 272 30.11 -3.01 -11.72
C ASP A 272 31.45 -3.40 -12.42
N PRO A 273 32.61 -3.13 -11.79
CA PRO A 273 33.94 -3.41 -12.37
C PRO A 273 34.24 -4.90 -12.56
N TYR A 274 33.42 -5.78 -11.98
CA TYR A 274 33.61 -7.23 -11.98
C TYR A 274 32.51 -7.97 -12.76
N TYR A 275 31.52 -7.24 -13.27
CA TYR A 275 30.36 -7.77 -13.97
C TYR A 275 30.70 -8.76 -15.09
N HIS A 276 31.78 -8.50 -15.83
CA HIS A 276 32.18 -9.30 -16.98
C HIS A 276 32.52 -10.76 -16.65
N TRP A 277 32.74 -11.12 -15.38
CA TRP A 277 33.18 -12.48 -15.05
C TRP A 277 32.06 -13.50 -14.78
N TYR A 278 30.93 -13.15 -14.16
CA TYR A 278 29.96 -14.18 -13.66
C TYR A 278 28.49 -13.94 -14.07
N HIS A 279 28.14 -12.84 -14.76
CA HIS A 279 26.73 -12.52 -15.07
C HIS A 279 26.42 -12.51 -16.59
N VAL A 280 26.59 -13.66 -17.26
CA VAL A 280 26.28 -13.81 -18.71
C VAL A 280 24.81 -13.56 -19.01
N ASP A 281 23.91 -13.98 -18.11
CA ASP A 281 22.46 -13.93 -18.33
C ASP A 281 21.89 -12.50 -18.30
N LEU A 282 22.52 -11.60 -17.55
CA LEU A 282 22.11 -10.20 -17.48
C LEU A 282 22.30 -9.46 -18.83
N LYS A 283 23.33 -9.80 -19.63
CA LYS A 283 23.55 -9.18 -20.96
C LYS A 283 22.54 -9.65 -22.00
N THR A 284 22.02 -10.87 -21.84
CA THR A 284 21.10 -11.49 -22.80
C THR A 284 19.64 -11.30 -22.42
N THR A 285 19.36 -10.90 -21.17
CA THR A 285 18.02 -10.64 -20.64
C THR A 285 17.36 -9.45 -21.36
N LYS A 286 16.23 -9.72 -22.03
CA LYS A 286 15.39 -8.73 -22.71
C LYS A 286 14.11 -8.51 -21.91
N PHE A 287 14.03 -7.41 -21.16
CA PHE A 287 12.81 -7.10 -20.41
C PHE A 287 11.62 -6.76 -21.30
N GLU A 288 11.86 -6.46 -22.58
CA GLU A 288 10.83 -6.27 -23.59
C GLU A 288 9.91 -7.50 -23.71
N ASP A 289 10.45 -8.69 -23.43
CA ASP A 289 9.71 -9.95 -23.49
C ASP A 289 8.68 -10.11 -22.35
N VAL A 290 8.78 -9.34 -21.27
CA VAL A 290 7.80 -9.31 -20.18
C VAL A 290 6.39 -9.01 -20.70
N VAL A 291 6.28 -8.18 -21.75
CA VAL A 291 5.00 -7.83 -22.38
C VAL A 291 4.32 -9.04 -23.02
N ASN A 292 5.08 -10.05 -23.44
CA ASN A 292 4.56 -11.28 -24.03
C ASN A 292 3.93 -12.19 -22.97
N PHE A 293 4.52 -12.23 -21.77
CA PHE A 293 4.02 -13.03 -20.64
C PHE A 293 2.92 -12.31 -19.85
N TYR A 294 2.87 -10.98 -19.91
CA TYR A 294 1.89 -10.16 -19.20
C TYR A 294 1.03 -9.35 -20.18
N PRO A 295 -0.12 -9.89 -20.64
CA PRO A 295 -0.93 -9.25 -21.68
C PRO A 295 -1.64 -7.97 -21.21
N LYS A 296 -1.73 -7.73 -19.90
CA LYS A 296 -2.35 -6.53 -19.34
C LYS A 296 -1.41 -5.34 -19.51
N LYS A 297 -1.91 -4.22 -20.03
CA LYS A 297 -1.11 -3.00 -20.25
C LYS A 297 -0.67 -2.32 -18.95
N ARG A 298 -1.33 -2.62 -17.83
CA ARG A 298 -1.15 -1.95 -16.55
C ARG A 298 -1.26 -2.93 -15.40
N ILE A 299 -0.46 -2.69 -14.38
CA ILE A 299 -0.52 -3.37 -13.10
C ILE A 299 -1.20 -2.41 -12.13
N ARG A 300 -2.30 -2.83 -11.52
CA ARG A 300 -3.00 -2.10 -10.47
C ARG A 300 -3.03 -2.99 -9.23
N VAL A 301 -2.66 -2.42 -8.09
CA VAL A 301 -2.74 -3.07 -6.79
C VAL A 301 -3.44 -2.15 -5.81
N THR A 302 -4.10 -2.72 -4.81
CA THR A 302 -4.69 -2.00 -3.69
C THR A 302 -3.84 -2.24 -2.46
N GLY A 303 -3.61 -1.20 -1.66
CA GLY A 303 -3.04 -1.32 -0.33
C GLY A 303 -4.02 -0.88 0.74
N GLU A 304 -3.87 -1.47 1.92
CA GLU A 304 -4.75 -1.29 3.07
C GLU A 304 -3.99 -0.78 4.29
N GLY A 305 -4.63 0.10 5.05
CA GLY A 305 -4.02 0.73 6.21
C GLY A 305 -5.03 1.00 7.31
N VAL A 306 -4.65 0.66 8.53
CA VAL A 306 -5.48 0.83 9.73
C VAL A 306 -4.85 1.91 10.62
N PRO A 307 -5.66 2.81 11.21
CA PRO A 307 -5.14 3.83 12.11
C PRO A 307 -4.55 3.17 13.38
N PRO A 308 -3.41 3.65 13.90
CA PRO A 308 -2.86 3.16 15.16
C PRO A 308 -3.80 3.44 16.34
N GLU A 309 -3.90 2.48 17.27
CA GLU A 309 -4.79 2.54 18.45
C GLU A 309 -4.62 3.81 19.29
N LYS A 310 -3.38 4.29 19.45
CA LYS A 310 -3.07 5.55 20.15
C LYS A 310 -3.73 6.81 19.58
N TYR A 311 -4.26 6.74 18.37
CA TYR A 311 -4.97 7.84 17.71
C TYR A 311 -6.45 7.52 17.51
N MET A 312 -6.96 6.49 18.18
CA MET A 312 -8.39 6.28 18.39
C MET A 312 -8.77 6.89 19.74
N ALA A 313 -9.96 7.49 19.85
CA ALA A 313 -10.41 8.02 21.13
C ALA A 313 -10.47 6.90 22.20
N SER A 314 -9.99 7.20 23.41
CA SER A 314 -9.93 6.27 24.55
C SER A 314 -11.26 5.57 24.77
N GLY A 315 -11.29 4.25 24.55
CA GLY A 315 -12.48 3.41 24.72
C GLY A 315 -13.31 3.16 23.45
N SER A 316 -12.86 3.68 22.32
CA SER A 316 -13.44 3.40 21.01
C SER A 316 -12.34 2.91 20.07
N GLN A 317 -12.13 1.58 20.06
CA GLN A 317 -12.04 0.89 18.77
C GLN A 317 -13.16 1.43 17.88
N PRO A 318 -13.02 1.51 16.54
CA PRO A 318 -14.20 1.69 15.72
C PRO A 318 -15.22 0.70 16.27
N ALA A 319 -16.31 1.23 16.83
CA ALA A 319 -17.47 0.38 17.03
C ALA A 319 -17.67 -0.14 15.64
N ALA A 320 -17.48 -1.45 15.46
CA ALA A 320 -18.06 -2.16 14.36
C ALA A 320 -19.49 -1.60 14.31
N ILE A 321 -19.74 -0.66 13.39
CA ILE A 321 -21.09 -0.22 13.11
C ILE A 321 -21.68 -1.51 12.62
N GLY A 322 -22.48 -2.10 13.50
CA GLY A 322 -22.92 -3.46 13.33
C GLY A 322 -23.68 -3.56 12.01
N ASN A 323 -23.02 -4.08 10.99
CA ASN A 323 -23.52 -5.35 10.54
C ASN A 323 -23.32 -6.29 11.73
N PRO A 324 -24.39 -6.88 12.30
CA PRO A 324 -24.20 -7.91 13.30
C PRO A 324 -23.13 -8.83 12.75
N MET A 325 -22.10 -9.11 13.57
CA MET A 325 -21.06 -10.11 13.33
C MET A 325 -21.68 -11.16 12.41
N PRO A 326 -21.17 -11.45 11.18
CA PRO A 326 -21.67 -12.62 10.48
C PRO A 326 -21.51 -13.73 11.49
N GLN A 327 -22.64 -14.22 12.02
CA GLN A 327 -22.61 -15.21 13.08
C GLN A 327 -21.72 -16.29 12.52
N ALA A 328 -20.66 -16.63 13.26
CA ALA A 328 -19.69 -17.61 12.82
C ALA A 328 -20.50 -18.78 12.24
N PRO A 329 -20.39 -19.05 10.93
CA PRO A 329 -21.27 -20.02 10.30
C PRO A 329 -21.25 -21.33 11.09
N GLU A 330 -22.34 -22.07 11.14
CA GLU A 330 -22.43 -23.28 11.99
C GLU A 330 -21.30 -24.30 11.73
N TRP A 331 -20.65 -24.22 10.56
CA TRP A 331 -19.51 -25.03 10.18
C TRP A 331 -18.17 -24.61 10.79
N VAL A 332 -18.03 -23.42 11.41
CA VAL A 332 -16.75 -22.93 11.96
C VAL A 332 -16.20 -23.86 13.05
N GLY A 333 -17.06 -24.53 13.81
CA GLY A 333 -16.64 -25.52 14.80
C GLY A 333 -16.34 -26.92 14.25
N GLN A 334 -16.53 -27.14 12.95
CA GLN A 334 -16.44 -28.47 12.33
C GLN A 334 -15.03 -28.75 11.78
N ILE A 335 -14.69 -30.03 11.69
CA ILE A 335 -13.53 -30.52 10.95
C ILE A 335 -14.04 -31.00 9.61
N ILE A 336 -13.47 -30.47 8.52
CA ILE A 336 -13.74 -30.96 7.18
C ILE A 336 -12.75 -32.08 6.88
N THR A 337 -13.26 -33.22 6.43
CA THR A 337 -12.43 -34.38 6.07
C THR A 337 -12.66 -34.76 4.62
N ALA A 338 -11.72 -35.49 4.01
CA ALA A 338 -11.93 -36.09 2.70
C ALA A 338 -11.08 -37.35 2.58
N LYS A 339 -11.68 -38.41 2.04
CA LYS A 339 -10.98 -39.65 1.74
C LYS A 339 -10.37 -39.57 0.35
N GLY A 340 -9.22 -40.20 0.18
CA GLY A 340 -8.58 -40.38 -1.11
C GLY A 340 -8.11 -41.81 -1.28
N THR A 341 -8.07 -42.24 -2.54
CA THR A 341 -7.64 -43.59 -2.93
C THR A 341 -6.51 -43.52 -3.94
N GLY A 342 -5.58 -44.47 -3.87
CA GLY A 342 -4.40 -44.48 -4.72
C GLY A 342 -3.98 -45.88 -5.09
N ILE A 343 -3.59 -46.06 -6.34
CA ILE A 343 -3.11 -47.32 -6.90
C ILE A 343 -1.70 -47.10 -7.43
N ALA A 344 -0.83 -48.09 -7.25
CA ALA A 344 0.52 -48.05 -7.80
C ALA A 344 0.49 -48.18 -9.35
N PRO A 345 1.40 -47.52 -10.08
CA PRO A 345 1.55 -47.72 -11.52
C PRO A 345 1.84 -49.18 -11.87
N GLU A 346 1.38 -49.62 -13.04
CA GLU A 346 1.64 -50.97 -13.55
C GLU A 346 3.16 -51.27 -13.61
N GLY A 347 3.54 -52.48 -13.19
CA GLY A 347 4.93 -52.96 -13.23
C GLY A 347 5.75 -52.71 -11.94
N GLN A 348 5.22 -51.97 -10.97
CA GLN A 348 5.87 -51.82 -9.66
C GLN A 348 5.35 -52.86 -8.66
N THR A 349 6.24 -53.37 -7.80
CA THR A 349 5.88 -54.39 -6.80
C THR A 349 6.53 -54.11 -5.44
N GLY A 350 6.06 -54.77 -4.39
CA GLY A 350 6.65 -54.69 -3.05
C GLY A 350 6.47 -53.34 -2.35
N THR A 351 7.48 -52.94 -1.58
CA THR A 351 7.44 -51.73 -0.73
C THR A 351 7.32 -50.44 -1.55
N GLU A 352 7.94 -50.40 -2.73
CA GLU A 352 7.90 -49.23 -3.62
C GLU A 352 6.47 -48.98 -4.13
N ALA A 353 5.78 -50.02 -4.59
CA ALA A 353 4.39 -49.93 -5.02
C ALA A 353 3.48 -49.42 -3.89
N LYS A 354 3.67 -49.91 -2.65
CA LYS A 354 2.91 -49.44 -1.49
C LYS A 354 3.14 -47.95 -1.20
N LEU A 355 4.39 -47.48 -1.28
CA LEU A 355 4.68 -46.05 -1.09
C LEU A 355 4.07 -45.19 -2.19
N MET A 356 4.07 -45.65 -3.44
CA MET A 356 3.46 -44.94 -4.56
C MET A 356 1.93 -44.89 -4.45
N ALA A 357 1.30 -46.01 -4.09
CA ALA A 357 -0.14 -46.07 -3.82
C ALA A 357 -0.54 -45.12 -2.68
N ALA A 358 0.22 -45.09 -1.57
CA ALA A 358 -0.03 -44.18 -0.46
C ALA A 358 0.11 -42.70 -0.87
N ARG A 359 1.12 -42.35 -1.68
CA ARG A 359 1.29 -40.97 -2.21
C ARG A 359 0.15 -40.57 -3.15
N ALA A 360 -0.30 -41.48 -4.00
CA ALA A 360 -1.44 -41.25 -4.88
C ALA A 360 -2.71 -41.02 -4.05
N ALA A 361 -2.93 -41.84 -3.01
CA ALA A 361 -4.06 -41.70 -2.10
C ALA A 361 -4.03 -40.37 -1.34
N GLU A 362 -2.84 -39.94 -0.86
CA GLU A 362 -2.65 -38.63 -0.23
C GLU A 362 -2.98 -37.47 -1.17
N MET A 363 -2.51 -37.53 -2.42
CA MET A 363 -2.79 -36.50 -3.41
C MET A 363 -4.29 -36.42 -3.72
N ASP A 364 -4.95 -37.57 -3.89
CA ASP A 364 -6.39 -37.66 -4.12
C ASP A 364 -7.18 -37.13 -2.90
N ALA A 365 -6.78 -37.49 -1.68
CA ALA A 365 -7.42 -37.02 -0.45
C ALA A 365 -7.31 -35.50 -0.30
N LYS A 366 -6.13 -34.93 -0.55
CA LYS A 366 -5.89 -33.48 -0.53
C LYS A 366 -6.68 -32.77 -1.63
N ARG A 367 -6.82 -33.37 -2.81
CA ARG A 367 -7.64 -32.84 -3.91
C ARG A 367 -9.12 -32.80 -3.53
N ASN A 368 -9.64 -33.92 -3.03
CA ASN A 368 -11.03 -34.03 -2.58
C ASN A 368 -11.29 -33.07 -1.41
N LEU A 369 -10.32 -32.89 -0.50
CA LEU A 369 -10.40 -31.92 0.59
C LEU A 369 -10.47 -30.48 0.06
N ALA A 370 -9.63 -30.14 -0.92
CA ALA A 370 -9.63 -28.83 -1.56
C ALA A 370 -10.96 -28.51 -2.25
N GLU A 371 -11.56 -29.48 -2.94
CA GLU A 371 -12.89 -29.33 -3.54
C GLU A 371 -13.96 -29.08 -2.48
N ARG A 372 -13.94 -29.85 -1.38
CA ARG A 372 -14.87 -29.66 -0.26
C ARG A 372 -14.69 -28.29 0.40
N VAL A 373 -13.46 -27.84 0.63
CA VAL A 373 -13.14 -26.52 1.21
C VAL A 373 -13.61 -25.40 0.28
N ASN A 374 -13.34 -25.50 -1.01
CA ASN A 374 -13.78 -24.52 -2.00
C ASN A 374 -15.31 -24.41 -2.11
N GLY A 375 -16.02 -25.52 -1.87
CA GLY A 375 -17.48 -25.58 -1.82
C GLY A 375 -18.12 -25.08 -0.52
N VAL A 376 -17.33 -24.76 0.51
CA VAL A 376 -17.87 -24.19 1.76
C VAL A 376 -18.53 -22.85 1.45
N ARG A 377 -19.78 -22.71 1.86
CA ARG A 377 -20.55 -21.47 1.74
C ARG A 377 -20.23 -20.55 2.89
N ILE A 378 -19.87 -19.32 2.57
CA ILE A 378 -19.55 -18.30 3.56
C ILE A 378 -20.79 -17.47 3.89
N ASP A 379 -21.64 -17.23 2.89
CA ASP A 379 -22.96 -16.64 3.07
C ASP A 379 -23.99 -17.30 2.12
N ALA A 380 -25.19 -16.70 2.01
CA ALA A 380 -26.29 -17.23 1.21
C ALA A 380 -26.00 -17.29 -0.31
N GLN A 381 -25.04 -16.52 -0.83
CA GLN A 381 -24.74 -16.38 -2.25
C GLN A 381 -23.28 -16.64 -2.61
N THR A 382 -22.38 -16.74 -1.63
CA THR A 382 -20.93 -16.75 -1.85
C THR A 382 -20.26 -17.99 -1.25
N THR A 383 -19.41 -18.67 -2.04
CA THR A 383 -18.54 -19.76 -1.58
C THR A 383 -17.09 -19.29 -1.34
N VAL A 384 -16.29 -20.12 -0.66
CA VAL A 384 -14.84 -19.92 -0.52
C VAL A 384 -14.16 -19.74 -1.88
N LYS A 385 -14.58 -20.55 -2.87
CA LYS A 385 -14.08 -20.43 -4.24
C LYS A 385 -14.41 -19.07 -4.85
N ASP A 386 -15.63 -18.58 -4.69
CA ASP A 386 -16.07 -17.31 -5.28
C ASP A 386 -15.30 -16.13 -4.69
N LEU A 387 -14.99 -16.17 -3.38
CA LEU A 387 -14.12 -15.17 -2.75
C LEU A 387 -12.67 -15.27 -3.22
N ALA A 388 -12.12 -16.48 -3.32
CA ALA A 388 -10.75 -16.68 -3.77
C ALA A 388 -10.55 -16.23 -5.23
N VAL A 389 -11.57 -16.32 -6.08
CA VAL A 389 -11.52 -15.79 -7.46
C VAL A 389 -11.50 -14.27 -7.48
N GLN A 390 -12.15 -13.61 -6.52
CA GLN A 390 -12.27 -12.16 -6.47
C GLN A 390 -11.07 -11.47 -5.79
N ASN A 391 -10.34 -12.19 -4.94
CA ASN A 391 -9.23 -11.64 -4.16
C ASN A 391 -8.05 -12.62 -4.11
N ASP A 392 -6.93 -12.22 -4.74
CA ASP A 392 -5.70 -13.01 -4.81
C ASP A 392 -5.11 -13.31 -3.41
N SER A 393 -5.31 -12.45 -2.41
CA SER A 393 -4.88 -12.66 -1.02
C SER A 393 -5.72 -13.73 -0.33
N ILE A 394 -7.04 -13.74 -0.55
CA ILE A 394 -7.92 -14.82 -0.07
C ILE A 394 -7.51 -16.13 -0.73
N HIS A 395 -7.22 -16.13 -2.03
CA HIS A 395 -6.71 -17.31 -2.72
C HIS A 395 -5.43 -17.84 -2.07
N ALA A 396 -4.45 -16.99 -1.79
CA ALA A 396 -3.20 -17.39 -1.14
C ALA A 396 -3.41 -17.96 0.28
N GLU A 397 -4.31 -17.36 1.06
CA GLU A 397 -4.67 -17.85 2.40
C GLU A 397 -5.38 -19.21 2.36
N VAL A 398 -6.28 -19.41 1.39
CA VAL A 398 -6.95 -20.70 1.17
C VAL A 398 -5.93 -21.77 0.77
N GLN A 399 -4.97 -21.47 -0.10
CA GLN A 399 -3.89 -22.40 -0.45
C GLN A 399 -3.01 -22.74 0.76
N THR A 400 -2.68 -21.75 1.58
CA THR A 400 -1.91 -21.95 2.81
C THR A 400 -2.67 -22.82 3.82
N PHE A 401 -3.99 -22.61 3.94
CA PHE A 401 -4.85 -23.45 4.76
C PHE A 401 -4.89 -24.90 4.28
N LEU A 402 -5.05 -25.12 2.97
CA LEU A 402 -5.07 -26.44 2.36
C LEU A 402 -3.74 -27.19 2.53
N ALA A 403 -2.62 -26.47 2.46
CA ALA A 403 -1.29 -27.04 2.71
C ALA A 403 -1.13 -27.58 4.14
N GLY A 404 -1.89 -27.05 5.11
CA GLY A 404 -1.89 -27.50 6.50
C GLY A 404 -2.70 -28.77 6.77
N ALA A 405 -3.21 -29.46 5.75
CA ALA A 405 -4.04 -30.65 5.91
C ALA A 405 -3.28 -31.77 6.65
N GLN A 406 -3.92 -32.32 7.69
CA GLN A 406 -3.41 -33.49 8.40
C GLN A 406 -3.91 -34.74 7.69
N VAL A 407 -3.01 -35.63 7.31
CA VAL A 407 -3.33 -36.87 6.60
C VAL A 407 -3.15 -38.04 7.56
N SER A 408 -4.12 -38.95 7.59
CA SER A 408 -4.06 -40.17 8.38
C SER A 408 -2.98 -41.13 7.86
N GLU A 409 -2.64 -42.14 8.67
CA GLU A 409 -1.84 -43.25 8.17
C GLU A 409 -2.58 -43.99 7.03
N PRO A 410 -1.85 -44.48 6.01
CA PRO A 410 -2.43 -45.20 4.89
C PRO A 410 -2.92 -46.60 5.26
N HIS A 411 -4.18 -46.88 4.94
CA HIS A 411 -4.76 -48.20 5.01
C HIS A 411 -4.62 -48.92 3.67
N PHE A 412 -3.89 -50.03 3.65
CA PHE A 412 -3.67 -50.82 2.44
C PHE A 412 -4.75 -51.90 2.30
N LEU A 413 -5.39 -51.96 1.14
CA LEU A 413 -6.39 -52.95 0.79
C LEU A 413 -5.75 -54.21 0.19
N GLU A 414 -6.51 -55.31 0.12
CA GLU A 414 -6.03 -56.60 -0.40
C GLU A 414 -5.61 -56.55 -1.88
N ASP A 415 -6.17 -55.60 -2.65
CA ASP A 415 -5.84 -55.37 -4.06
C ASP A 415 -4.57 -54.54 -4.27
N GLY A 416 -3.90 -54.12 -3.19
CA GLY A 416 -2.68 -53.31 -3.24
C GLY A 416 -2.91 -51.81 -3.36
N SER A 417 -4.16 -51.34 -3.37
CA SER A 417 -4.49 -49.92 -3.28
C SER A 417 -4.33 -49.40 -1.85
N ALA A 418 -4.22 -48.07 -1.72
CA ALA A 418 -4.16 -47.38 -0.43
C ALA A 418 -5.34 -46.42 -0.29
N GLU A 419 -5.88 -46.32 0.92
CA GLU A 419 -6.88 -45.33 1.33
C GLU A 419 -6.29 -44.45 2.45
N VAL A 420 -6.48 -43.14 2.34
CA VAL A 420 -6.13 -42.18 3.40
C VAL A 420 -7.26 -41.18 3.61
N GLU A 421 -7.31 -40.57 4.79
CA GLU A 421 -8.21 -39.46 5.09
C GLU A 421 -7.40 -38.20 5.42
N ALA A 422 -7.71 -37.10 4.73
CA ALA A 422 -7.16 -35.78 5.01
C ALA A 422 -8.18 -34.94 5.78
N GLN A 423 -7.74 -34.19 6.78
CA GLN A 423 -8.61 -33.37 7.63
C GLN A 423 -8.06 -31.97 7.88
N LEU A 424 -8.97 -31.01 8.02
CA LEU A 424 -8.68 -29.63 8.39
C LEU A 424 -9.76 -29.05 9.31
N PRO A 425 -9.39 -28.30 10.36
CA PRO A 425 -10.38 -27.65 11.21
C PRO A 425 -10.85 -26.33 10.54
N LEU A 426 -12.16 -26.18 10.31
CA LEU A 426 -12.72 -25.04 9.58
C LEU A 426 -12.65 -23.72 10.36
N ASN A 427 -12.42 -23.77 11.67
CA ASN A 427 -12.19 -22.57 12.48
C ASN A 427 -11.01 -21.75 11.93
N SER A 428 -9.96 -22.42 11.49
CA SER A 428 -8.73 -21.81 11.00
C SER A 428 -8.94 -21.18 9.62
N LEU A 429 -9.85 -21.73 8.82
CA LEU A 429 -10.28 -21.14 7.56
C LEU A 429 -11.07 -19.85 7.81
N TRP A 430 -12.01 -19.88 8.76
CA TRP A 430 -12.80 -18.70 9.13
C TRP A 430 -11.93 -17.57 9.66
N GLU A 431 -10.98 -17.86 10.56
CA GLU A 431 -10.04 -16.85 11.09
C GLU A 431 -9.19 -16.18 10.01
N ARG A 432 -8.90 -16.88 8.92
CA ARG A 432 -8.14 -16.35 7.78
C ARG A 432 -9.01 -15.49 6.87
N ILE A 433 -10.21 -15.97 6.52
CA ILE A 433 -11.08 -15.31 5.54
C ILE A 433 -11.84 -14.12 6.15
N LYS A 434 -12.24 -14.20 7.43
CA LYS A 434 -13.01 -13.12 8.10
C LYS A 434 -12.30 -11.77 8.09
N LYS A 435 -10.96 -11.78 8.03
CA LYS A 435 -10.12 -10.57 7.93
C LYS A 435 -10.34 -9.79 6.63
N TYR A 436 -10.87 -10.45 5.60
CA TYR A 436 -11.12 -9.89 4.27
C TYR A 436 -12.62 -9.73 3.97
N GLN A 437 -13.48 -10.06 4.93
CA GLN A 437 -14.94 -9.83 4.88
C GLN A 437 -15.39 -8.69 5.78
N MET A 438 -14.46 -8.10 6.53
CA MET A 438 -14.68 -6.93 7.38
C MET A 438 -14.50 -5.66 6.57
#